data_AF-A0A969SX69-F1
#
_entry.id   AF-A0A969SX69-F1
#
_cell.length_a   1.000
_cell.length_b   1.000
_cell.length_c   1.000
_cell.angle_alpha   90.00
_cell.angle_beta   90.00
_cell.angle_gamma   90.00
#
_symmetry.space_group_name_H-M   'P 1'
#
loop_
_entity.id
_entity.type
_entity.pdbx_description
1 polymer ?
#
loop_
_entity_poly.entity_id
_entity_poly.type
_entity_poly.pdbx_seq_one_letter_code
_entity_poly.pdbx_strand_id
1 'polypeptide(L)'
;EAAATEPDAENAGASEARLVVVGNSSFATDGIFEQQLNGDVFLNSVSWLSQQDTQELSIRPKEATNRRILMTPQQQIISALTALVILPVLGFGTAVVVWLRRR
;
A
#
# COMPACT_ATOMS: atom_id res chain seq x y z
N GLU A 1 -0.68 36.15 -50.88
CA GLU A 1 -1.50 34.93 -50.73
C GLU A 1 -0.70 33.96 -49.87
N ALA A 2 -1.29 33.50 -48.77
CA ALA A 2 -0.58 32.82 -47.68
C ALA A 2 -0.06 31.44 -48.11
N ALA A 3 1.25 31.23 -48.01
CA ALA A 3 1.84 29.90 -48.08
C ALA A 3 1.48 29.16 -46.79
N ALA A 4 0.63 28.13 -46.92
CA ALA A 4 0.34 27.20 -45.85
C ALA A 4 1.63 26.49 -45.43
N THR A 5 1.98 26.62 -44.16
CA THR A 5 3.08 25.88 -43.53
C THR A 5 2.63 24.42 -43.43
N GLU A 6 3.28 23.54 -44.18
CA GLU A 6 3.11 22.09 -44.04
C GLU A 6 3.49 21.68 -42.60
N PRO A 7 2.78 20.72 -41.98
CA PRO A 7 3.15 20.23 -40.67
C PRO A 7 4.52 19.54 -40.78
N ASP A 8 5.47 19.95 -39.94
CA ASP A 8 6.81 19.39 -39.83
C ASP A 8 6.77 17.86 -39.76
N ALA A 9 7.05 17.21 -40.89
CA ALA A 9 7.15 15.77 -41.04
C ALA A 9 8.49 15.22 -40.52
N GLU A 10 9.08 15.85 -39.49
CA GLU A 10 10.42 15.50 -38.99
C GLU A 10 10.39 14.62 -37.71
N ASN A 11 9.20 14.32 -37.16
CA ASN A 11 9.08 13.47 -35.97
C ASN A 11 8.14 12.26 -36.16
N ALA A 12 8.08 11.69 -37.37
CA ALA A 12 7.26 10.51 -37.65
C ALA A 12 8.03 9.17 -37.49
N GLY A 13 9.10 9.10 -36.69
CA GLY A 13 9.90 7.88 -36.58
C GLY A 13 10.90 7.77 -35.41
N ALA A 14 10.93 8.72 -34.47
CA ALA A 14 11.79 8.60 -33.29
C ALA A 14 11.05 7.83 -32.19
N SER A 15 11.51 6.62 -31.87
CA SER A 15 11.04 5.87 -30.70
C SER A 15 11.27 6.69 -29.44
N GLU A 16 10.21 7.00 -28.67
CA GLU A 16 10.32 7.73 -27.41
C GLU A 16 11.18 6.96 -26.40
N ALA A 17 12.27 7.56 -25.94
CA ALA A 17 13.06 7.02 -24.85
C ALA A 17 12.31 7.23 -23.52
N ARG A 18 12.07 6.15 -22.77
CA ARG A 18 11.41 6.17 -21.46
C ARG A 18 12.42 5.82 -20.36
N LEU A 19 12.38 6.55 -19.24
CA LEU A 19 13.24 6.33 -18.09
C LEU A 19 12.44 6.42 -16.78
N VAL A 20 12.68 5.46 -15.88
CA VAL A 20 12.18 5.48 -14.49
C VAL A 20 13.37 5.42 -13.55
N VAL A 21 13.43 6.31 -12.56
CA VAL A 21 14.48 6.37 -11.55
C VAL A 21 13.87 6.18 -10.16
N VAL A 22 14.38 5.21 -9.40
CA VAL A 22 13.94 4.94 -8.02
C VAL A 22 15.14 5.03 -7.08
N GLY A 23 14.99 5.78 -5.98
CA GLY A 23 16.08 6.11 -5.07
C GLY A 23 16.50 5.00 -4.10
N ASN A 24 15.81 3.85 -4.10
CA ASN A 24 16.18 2.67 -3.31
C ASN A 24 15.86 1.40 -4.09
N SER A 25 16.60 0.32 -3.84
CA SER A 25 16.32 -1.01 -4.42
C SER A 25 15.47 -1.90 -3.51
N SER A 26 15.33 -1.53 -2.23
CA SER A 26 14.66 -2.34 -1.22
C SER A 26 13.18 -2.60 -1.54
N PHE A 27 12.51 -1.74 -2.31
CA PHE A 27 11.12 -1.98 -2.72
C PHE A 27 10.98 -3.19 -3.65
N ALA A 28 12.04 -3.59 -4.36
CA ALA A 28 12.03 -4.71 -5.30
C ALA A 28 12.60 -6.02 -4.69
N THR A 29 12.91 -6.04 -3.40
CA THR A 29 13.45 -7.24 -2.72
C THR A 29 12.34 -8.11 -2.12
N ASP A 30 12.60 -9.41 -2.02
CA ASP A 30 11.71 -10.38 -1.39
C ASP A 30 11.24 -9.94 0.01
N GLY A 31 10.00 -10.27 0.34
CA GLY A 31 9.36 -9.89 1.61
C GLY A 31 8.87 -8.43 1.66
N ILE A 32 9.56 -7.48 1.01
CA ILE A 32 9.11 -6.07 0.90
C ILE A 32 8.30 -5.84 -0.38
N PHE A 33 8.60 -6.58 -1.46
CA PHE A 33 7.90 -6.52 -2.75
C PHE A 33 6.38 -6.73 -2.60
N GLU A 34 5.98 -7.70 -1.79
CA GLU A 34 4.56 -8.03 -1.53
C GLU A 34 3.89 -7.09 -0.53
N GLN A 35 4.65 -6.19 0.11
CA GLN A 35 4.09 -5.26 1.07
C GLN A 35 3.59 -3.99 0.38
N GLN A 36 2.40 -3.55 0.83
CA GLN A 36 1.76 -2.32 0.40
C GLN A 36 1.52 -2.28 -1.12
N LEU A 37 2.29 -1.49 -1.86
CA LEU A 37 2.18 -1.22 -3.30
C LEU A 37 3.53 -1.34 -4.02
N ASN A 38 4.55 -1.92 -3.37
CA ASN A 38 5.91 -1.96 -3.93
C ASN A 38 5.96 -2.77 -5.23
N GLY A 39 5.38 -3.97 -5.23
CA GLY A 39 5.27 -4.79 -6.43
C GLY A 39 4.45 -4.14 -7.54
N ASP A 40 3.40 -3.41 -7.18
CA ASP A 40 2.58 -2.68 -8.16
C ASP A 40 3.38 -1.60 -8.88
N VAL A 41 4.10 -0.74 -8.13
CA VAL A 41 4.91 0.33 -8.73
C VAL A 41 6.01 -0.26 -9.62
N PHE A 42 6.67 -1.34 -9.18
CA PHE A 42 7.70 -2.00 -9.97
C PHE A 42 7.15 -2.57 -11.28
N LEU A 43 6.10 -3.38 -11.22
CA LEU A 43 5.50 -4.02 -12.40
C LEU A 43 4.91 -3.00 -13.38
N ASN A 44 4.27 -1.95 -12.87
CA ASN A 44 3.74 -0.88 -13.72
C ASN A 44 4.85 -0.09 -14.41
N SER A 45 5.97 0.13 -13.71
CA SER A 45 7.14 0.82 -14.29
C SER A 45 7.76 -0.01 -15.41
N VAL A 46 7.96 -1.31 -15.21
CA VAL A 46 8.47 -2.22 -16.26
C VAL A 46 7.49 -2.30 -17.44
N SER A 47 6.19 -2.40 -17.17
CA SER A 47 5.16 -2.42 -18.21
C SER A 47 5.16 -1.15 -19.04
N TRP A 48 5.31 0.02 -18.41
CA TRP A 48 5.36 1.31 -19.10
C TRP A 48 6.64 1.47 -19.93
N LEU A 49 7.78 1.00 -19.41
CA LEU A 49 9.07 0.98 -20.13
C LEU A 49 9.06 0.04 -21.33
N SER A 50 8.23 -1.01 -21.31
CA SER A 50 8.13 -2.00 -22.39
C SER A 50 7.53 -1.46 -23.70
N GLN A 51 7.10 -0.19 -23.77
CA GLN A 51 6.51 0.44 -24.98
C GLN A 51 5.35 -0.36 -25.60
N GLN A 52 4.57 -1.08 -24.78
CA GLN A 52 3.37 -1.75 -25.27
C GLN A 52 2.32 -0.69 -25.63
N ASP A 53 2.01 -0.59 -26.93
CA ASP A 53 1.11 0.41 -27.55
C ASP A 53 -0.33 0.33 -27.01
N THR A 54 -0.71 -0.84 -26.49
CA THR A 54 -2.00 -1.09 -25.85
C THR A 54 -1.78 -1.32 -24.35
N GLN A 55 -1.67 -0.24 -23.58
CA GLN A 55 -1.81 -0.32 -22.12
C GLN A 55 -3.28 -0.56 -21.80
N GLU A 56 -3.67 -1.83 -21.74
CA GLU A 56 -5.00 -2.20 -21.27
C GLU A 56 -5.07 -1.87 -19.77
N LEU A 57 -5.91 -0.89 -19.42
CA LEU A 57 -6.22 -0.52 -18.03
C LEU A 57 -7.02 -1.65 -17.38
N SER A 58 -6.37 -2.76 -17.06
CA SER A 58 -6.99 -3.85 -16.31
C SER A 58 -6.99 -3.51 -14.83
N ILE A 59 -8.17 -3.57 -14.21
CA ILE A 59 -8.28 -3.51 -12.75
C ILE A 59 -7.79 -4.87 -12.25
N ARG A 60 -6.58 -4.91 -11.69
CA ARG A 60 -6.06 -6.13 -11.09
C ARG A 60 -7.02 -6.60 -9.98
N PRO A 61 -7.26 -7.92 -9.85
CA PRO A 61 -7.99 -8.47 -8.71
C PRO A 61 -7.42 -7.93 -7.40
N LYS A 62 -8.28 -7.69 -6.41
CA LYS A 62 -7.83 -7.20 -5.13
C LYS A 62 -6.98 -8.27 -4.46
N GLU A 63 -5.68 -8.02 -4.41
CA GLU A 63 -4.73 -8.89 -3.73
C GLU A 63 -5.13 -9.07 -2.26
N ALA A 64 -4.93 -10.29 -1.75
CA ALA A 64 -5.21 -10.61 -0.37
C ALA A 64 -4.28 -9.78 0.53
N THR A 65 -4.80 -8.69 1.08
CA THR A 65 -4.01 -7.83 1.97
C THR A 65 -3.58 -8.63 3.19
N ASN A 66 -2.28 -8.85 3.34
CA ASN A 66 -1.71 -9.47 4.52
C ASN A 66 -1.83 -8.50 5.71
N ARG A 67 -2.92 -8.59 6.47
CA ARG A 67 -3.20 -7.76 7.66
C ARG A 67 -2.59 -8.36 8.93
N ARG A 68 -1.38 -8.92 8.84
CA ARG A 68 -0.66 -9.42 10.02
C ARG A 68 -0.18 -8.25 10.85
N ILE A 69 -0.67 -8.17 12.08
CA ILE A 69 -0.15 -7.24 13.07
C ILE A 69 1.15 -7.86 13.61
N LEU A 70 2.28 -7.25 13.28
CA LEU A 70 3.57 -7.63 13.86
C LEU A 70 3.66 -7.01 15.26
N MET A 71 3.59 -7.85 16.29
CA MET A 71 3.72 -7.44 17.68
C MET A 71 4.85 -8.22 18.35
N THR A 72 5.60 -7.57 19.24
CA THR A 72 6.50 -8.31 20.11
C THR A 72 5.69 -9.20 21.07
N PRO A 73 6.25 -10.32 21.56
CA PRO A 73 5.54 -11.17 22.52
C PRO A 73 5.04 -10.39 23.75
N GLN A 74 5.82 -9.39 24.20
CA GLN A 74 5.45 -8.50 25.29
C GLN A 74 4.24 -7.62 24.94
N GLN A 75 4.21 -7.01 23.75
CA GLN A 75 3.08 -6.20 23.29
C GLN A 75 1.80 -7.04 23.22
N GLN A 76 1.89 -8.28 22.73
CA GLN A 76 0.75 -9.19 22.67
C GLN A 76 0.19 -9.50 24.06
N ILE A 77 1.06 -9.81 25.04
CA ILE A 77 0.64 -10.11 26.42
C ILE A 77 -0.02 -8.89 27.07
N ILE A 78 0.59 -7.70 26.97
CA ILE A 78 0.03 -6.47 27.54
C ILE A 78 -1.34 -6.17 26.94
N SER A 79 -1.48 -6.32 25.62
CA SER A 79 -2.75 -6.10 24.92
C SER A 79 -3.84 -7.06 25.40
N ALA A 80 -3.50 -8.35 25.51
CA ALA A 80 -4.43 -9.38 25.98
C ALA A 80 -4.86 -9.14 27.43
N LEU A 81 -3.92 -8.85 28.34
CA LEU A 81 -4.23 -8.57 29.74
C LEU A 81 -5.10 -7.31 29.88
N THR A 82 -4.82 -6.27 29.11
CA THR A 82 -5.60 -5.03 29.15
C THR A 82 -7.05 -5.27 28.73
N ALA A 83 -7.24 -5.95 27.60
CA ALA A 83 -8.56 -6.20 27.04
C ALA A 83 -9.38 -7.23 27.85
N LEU A 84 -8.75 -8.32 28.28
CA LEU A 84 -9.44 -9.47 28.87
C LEU A 84 -9.51 -9.44 30.40
N VAL A 85 -8.61 -8.70 31.07
CA VAL A 85 -8.53 -8.68 32.54
C VAL A 85 -8.82 -7.28 33.09
N ILE A 86 -8.03 -6.28 32.66
CA ILE A 86 -8.10 -4.94 33.27
C ILE A 86 -9.48 -4.30 33.01
N LEU A 87 -9.96 -4.30 31.77
CA LEU A 87 -11.26 -3.69 31.45
C LEU A 87 -12.43 -4.36 32.19
N PRO A 88 -12.59 -5.70 32.21
CA PRO A 88 -13.65 -6.34 32.99
C PRO A 88 -13.54 -6.07 34.49
N VAL A 89 -12.34 -6.15 35.08
CA VAL A 89 -12.16 -5.90 36.52
C VAL A 89 -12.53 -4.47 36.89
N LEU A 90 -12.18 -3.48 36.06
CA LEU A 90 -12.64 -2.10 36.26
C LEU A 90 -14.17 -1.99 36.16
N GLY A 91 -14.79 -2.66 35.19
CA GLY A 91 -16.24 -2.70 35.05
C GLY A 91 -16.95 -3.28 36.27
N PHE A 92 -16.53 -4.47 36.72
CA PHE A 92 -17.10 -5.09 37.93
C PHE A 92 -16.78 -4.30 39.19
N GLY A 93 -15.55 -3.78 39.31
CA GLY A 93 -15.14 -2.95 40.44
C GLY A 93 -16.02 -1.71 40.59
N THR A 94 -16.27 -1.00 39.49
CA THR A 94 -17.18 0.17 39.50
C THR A 94 -18.61 -0.23 39.85
N ALA A 95 -19.12 -1.34 39.31
CA ALA A 95 -20.45 -1.86 39.65
C ALA A 95 -20.58 -2.19 41.15
N VAL A 96 -19.60 -2.88 41.73
CA VAL A 96 -19.57 -3.21 43.17
C VAL A 96 -19.50 -1.95 44.02
N VAL A 97 -18.64 -0.99 43.67
CA VAL A 97 -18.52 0.29 44.38
C VAL A 97 -19.85 1.04 44.37
N VAL A 98 -20.55 1.09 43.23
CA VAL A 98 -21.86 1.73 43.13
C VAL A 98 -22.92 1.01 43.97
N TRP A 99 -22.92 -0.33 43.97
CA TRP A 99 -23.83 -1.13 44.79
C TRP A 99 -23.63 -0.88 46.28
N LEU A 100 -22.38 -0.88 46.75
CA LEU A 100 -22.04 -0.62 48.15
C LEU A 100 -22.39 0.80 48.60
N ARG A 101 -22.33 1.79 47.71
CA ARG A 101 -22.72 3.18 48.04
C ARG A 101 -24.23 3.42 48.05
N ARG A 102 -25.01 2.54 47.40
CA ARG A 102 -26.47 2.62 47.32
C ARG A 102 -27.18 1.81 48.40
N ARG A 103 -26.48 0.88 49.05
CA ARG A 103 -26.95 0.09 50.18
C ARG A 103 -26.65 0.81 51.49
#